data_AF-A0A261ESH2-F1
#
_entry.id   AF-A0A261ESH2-F1
#
_cell.length_a   1.000
_cell.length_b   1.000
_cell.length_c   1.000
_cell.angle_alpha   90.00
_cell.angle_beta   90.00
_cell.angle_gamma   90.00
#
_symmetry.space_group_name_H-M   'P 1'
#
loop_
_entity.id
_entity.type
_entity.pdbx_description
1 polymer ?
#
loop_
_entity_poly.entity_id
_entity_poly.type
_entity_poly.pdbx_seq_one_letter_code
_entity_poly.pdbx_strand_id
1 'polypeptide(L)'
;MRSRCTQGNTVHYQWFGQPINVNNNEQFIHVLARTYAQEVANDALHERQLNSRTFNKFVARLTADTEQFLERISLGKIKPGSEVTQVARWKDKQCPLTELRWHHFDNLLQGNNKTIETRHYVAEPAIHQTCVYGLVLHRKQVHINNNTTNNETHDAIINNLQNQQIDRAITLCKLGIDCKWNIDLFKAKLQTQPNIP
;
A
#
# COMPACT_ATOMS: atom_id res chain seq x y z
N MET A 1 -4.94 19.51 -8.25
CA MET A 1 -5.65 19.50 -6.95
C MET A 1 -4.65 19.00 -5.92
N ARG A 2 -4.53 19.65 -4.75
CA ARG A 2 -3.68 19.11 -3.66
C ARG A 2 -4.44 17.94 -3.02
N SER A 3 -3.73 16.86 -2.69
CA SER A 3 -4.28 15.69 -2.01
C SER A 3 -4.92 16.09 -0.68
N ARG A 4 -6.08 15.55 -0.32
CA ARG A 4 -6.72 15.81 0.98
C ARG A 4 -5.87 15.27 2.13
N CYS A 5 -5.11 14.19 1.90
CA CYS A 5 -4.12 13.68 2.84
C CYS A 5 -3.03 14.72 3.17
N THR A 6 -2.80 15.73 2.30
CA THR A 6 -1.83 16.81 2.51
C THR A 6 -2.40 18.08 3.14
N GLN A 7 -3.72 18.18 3.27
CA GLN A 7 -4.39 19.42 3.64
C GLN A 7 -4.67 19.57 5.14
N GLY A 8 -4.28 18.60 5.97
CA GLY A 8 -4.57 18.64 7.41
C GLY A 8 -6.02 18.27 7.76
N ASN A 9 -6.81 17.85 6.77
CA ASN A 9 -8.22 17.52 6.96
C ASN A 9 -8.37 16.07 7.43
N THR A 10 -9.28 15.85 8.39
CA THR A 10 -9.76 14.51 8.73
C THR A 10 -10.48 13.91 7.53
N VAL A 11 -10.18 12.64 7.22
CA VAL A 11 -10.78 11.89 6.12
C VAL A 11 -11.27 10.53 6.60
N HIS A 12 -12.32 10.02 5.96
CA HIS A 12 -12.75 8.64 6.12
C HIS A 12 -11.91 7.75 5.21
N TYR A 13 -11.00 6.99 5.81
CA TYR A 13 -10.25 5.99 5.09
C TYR A 13 -11.13 4.77 4.78
N GLN A 14 -11.17 4.39 3.51
CA GLN A 14 -11.82 3.18 3.02
C GLN A 14 -10.84 2.37 2.18
N TRP A 15 -11.12 1.09 1.99
CA TRP A 15 -10.29 0.21 1.18
C TRP A 15 -11.05 -0.30 -0.03
N PHE A 16 -10.44 -0.10 -1.19
CA PHE A 16 -10.91 -0.51 -2.50
C PHE A 16 -9.85 -1.38 -3.21
N GLY A 17 -8.88 -1.89 -2.45
CA GLY A 17 -7.87 -2.80 -2.96
C GLY A 17 -8.37 -4.23 -3.00
N GLN A 18 -7.43 -5.18 -2.93
CA GLN A 18 -7.77 -6.60 -2.89
C GLN A 18 -8.71 -6.95 -1.73
N PRO A 19 -9.61 -7.93 -1.87
CA PRO A 19 -10.49 -8.35 -0.80
C PRO A 19 -9.70 -8.78 0.44
N ILE A 20 -10.13 -8.28 1.60
CA ILE A 20 -9.57 -8.65 2.91
C ILE A 20 -10.69 -9.25 3.72
N ASN A 21 -10.45 -10.43 4.28
CA ASN A 21 -11.41 -11.13 5.13
C ASN A 21 -11.38 -10.51 6.53
N VAL A 22 -12.44 -9.77 6.86
CA VAL A 22 -12.60 -9.10 8.14
C VAL A 22 -13.70 -9.82 8.90
N ASN A 23 -13.38 -10.32 10.09
CA ASN A 23 -14.40 -10.91 10.95
C ASN A 23 -15.25 -9.82 11.62
N ASN A 24 -16.49 -10.14 12.00
CA ASN A 24 -17.47 -9.17 12.51
C ASN A 24 -17.00 -8.36 13.75
N ASN A 25 -15.96 -8.81 14.46
CA ASN A 25 -15.45 -8.17 15.68
C ASN A 25 -14.09 -7.48 15.49
N GLU A 26 -13.48 -7.54 14.30
CA GLU A 26 -12.16 -6.95 14.04
C GLU A 26 -12.29 -5.57 13.39
N GLN A 27 -11.44 -4.64 13.81
CA GLN A 27 -11.35 -3.35 13.13
C GLN A 27 -10.69 -3.52 11.76
N PHE A 28 -11.29 -2.96 10.71
CA PHE A 28 -10.79 -3.08 9.34
C PHE A 28 -9.31 -2.67 9.19
N ILE A 29 -8.92 -1.54 9.80
CA ILE A 29 -7.54 -1.02 9.75
C ILE A 29 -6.56 -2.04 10.35
N HIS A 30 -6.93 -2.67 11.48
CA HIS A 30 -6.14 -3.71 12.11
C HIS A 30 -5.92 -4.90 11.19
N VAL A 31 -6.99 -5.39 10.54
CA VAL A 31 -6.89 -6.52 9.62
C VAL A 31 -6.01 -6.17 8.42
N LEU A 32 -6.21 -5.01 7.80
CA LEU A 32 -5.37 -4.55 6.68
C LEU A 32 -3.88 -4.46 7.07
N ALA A 33 -3.58 -3.85 8.22
CA ALA A 33 -2.22 -3.72 8.72
C ALA A 33 -1.59 -5.08 9.03
N ARG A 34 -2.35 -5.99 9.64
CA ARG A 34 -1.90 -7.35 9.97
C ARG A 34 -1.64 -8.19 8.73
N THR A 35 -2.55 -8.14 7.74
CA THR A 35 -2.37 -8.84 6.46
C THR A 35 -1.11 -8.34 5.75
N TYR A 36 -0.93 -7.02 5.65
CA TYR A 36 0.28 -6.43 5.09
C TYR A 36 1.55 -6.86 5.86
N ALA A 37 1.52 -6.81 7.19
CA ALA A 37 2.66 -7.19 8.02
C ALA A 37 3.03 -8.67 7.86
N GLN A 38 2.04 -9.55 7.68
CA GLN A 38 2.25 -10.97 7.42
C GLN A 38 2.90 -11.21 6.05
N GLU A 39 2.43 -10.54 5.00
CA GLU A 39 3.04 -10.60 3.66
C GLU A 39 4.50 -10.17 3.72
N VAL A 40 4.79 -9.03 4.34
CA VAL A 40 6.16 -8.53 4.49
C VAL A 40 7.03 -9.46 5.33
N ALA A 41 6.49 -10.05 6.40
CA ALA A 41 7.22 -10.99 7.24
C ALA A 41 7.54 -12.29 6.48
N ASN A 42 6.63 -12.76 5.62
CA ASN A 42 6.85 -13.92 4.76
C ASN A 42 7.95 -13.65 3.74
N ASP A 43 7.92 -12.49 3.07
CA ASP A 43 8.98 -12.07 2.15
C ASP A 43 10.33 -11.99 2.87
N ALA A 44 10.38 -11.33 4.03
CA ALA A 44 11.60 -11.21 4.82
C ALA A 44 12.13 -12.57 5.31
N LEU A 45 11.24 -13.52 5.63
CA LEU A 45 11.63 -14.89 5.99
C LEU A 45 12.20 -15.63 4.78
N HIS A 46 11.56 -15.52 3.61
CA HIS A 46 12.02 -16.14 2.36
C HIS A 46 13.39 -15.60 1.93
N GLU A 47 13.59 -14.28 2.07
CA GLU A 47 14.84 -13.58 1.80
C GLU A 47 15.92 -13.83 2.87
N ARG A 48 15.62 -14.62 3.91
CA ARG A 48 16.50 -14.88 5.07
C ARG A 48 16.90 -13.61 5.84
N GLN A 49 16.09 -12.56 5.74
CA GLN A 49 16.21 -11.31 6.51
C GLN A 49 15.52 -11.42 7.87
N LEU A 50 14.66 -12.40 8.09
CA LEU A 50 13.94 -12.59 9.36
C LEU A 50 14.10 -14.02 9.88
N ASN A 51 14.28 -14.17 11.19
CA ASN A 51 14.28 -15.50 11.82
C ASN A 51 12.84 -15.96 12.09
N SER A 52 12.54 -17.24 11.82
CA SER A 52 11.22 -17.83 12.11
C SER A 52 10.80 -17.68 13.58
N ARG A 53 11.75 -17.73 14.53
CA ARG A 53 11.50 -17.53 15.97
C ARG A 53 11.02 -16.12 16.31
N THR A 54 11.38 -15.13 15.48
CA THR A 54 11.01 -13.72 15.68
C THR A 54 9.87 -13.27 14.78
N PHE A 55 9.33 -14.17 13.95
CA PHE A 55 8.29 -13.89 12.96
C PHE A 55 7.07 -13.19 13.57
N ASN A 56 6.43 -13.83 14.56
CA ASN A 56 5.23 -13.27 15.19
C ASN A 56 5.49 -11.91 15.87
N LYS A 57 6.69 -11.73 16.44
CA LYS A 57 7.08 -10.48 17.09
C LYS A 57 7.27 -9.36 16.08
N PHE A 58 7.87 -9.66 14.92
CA PHE A 58 8.02 -8.72 13.82
C PHE A 58 6.65 -8.35 13.23
N VAL A 59 5.78 -9.34 12.96
CA VAL A 59 4.41 -9.10 12.48
C VAL A 59 3.66 -8.16 13.42
N ALA A 60 3.71 -8.39 14.74
CA ALA A 60 3.03 -7.54 15.72
C ALA A 60 3.55 -6.09 15.69
N ARG A 61 4.87 -5.89 15.57
CA ARG A 61 5.49 -4.55 15.52
C ARG A 61 5.14 -3.81 14.24
N LEU A 62 5.25 -4.46 13.09
CA LEU A 62 4.93 -3.86 11.81
C LEU A 62 3.42 -3.60 11.66
N THR A 63 2.57 -4.45 12.27
CA THR A 63 1.12 -4.19 12.36
C THR A 63 0.86 -2.88 13.08
N ALA A 64 1.37 -2.73 14.30
CA ALA A 64 1.15 -1.52 15.11
C ALA A 64 1.67 -0.24 14.42
N ASP A 65 2.85 -0.31 13.79
CA ASP A 65 3.41 0.82 13.02
C ASP A 65 2.54 1.18 11.81
N THR A 66 2.06 0.17 11.08
CA THR A 66 1.18 0.36 9.91
C THR A 66 -0.17 0.93 10.33
N GLU A 67 -0.78 0.43 11.41
CA GLU A 67 -2.02 0.98 11.98
C GLU A 67 -1.87 2.45 12.32
N GLN A 68 -0.80 2.80 13.05
CA GLN A 68 -0.52 4.18 13.43
C GLN A 68 -0.39 5.08 12.19
N PHE A 69 0.24 4.59 11.12
CA PHE A 69 0.32 5.35 9.88
C PHE A 69 -1.04 5.52 9.20
N LEU A 70 -1.85 4.46 9.11
CA LEU A 70 -3.20 4.50 8.53
C LEU A 70 -4.14 5.42 9.31
N GLU A 71 -4.03 5.45 10.64
CA GLU A 71 -4.75 6.39 11.50
C GLU A 71 -4.31 7.84 11.24
N ARG A 72 -3.00 8.09 11.07
CA ARG A 72 -2.50 9.42 10.70
C ARG A 72 -3.04 9.91 9.36
N ILE A 73 -3.27 9.02 8.38
CA ILE A 73 -3.96 9.38 7.13
C ILE A 73 -5.35 9.89 7.45
N SER A 74 -6.12 9.13 8.24
CA SER A 74 -7.49 9.46 8.62
C SER A 74 -7.58 10.77 9.39
N LEU A 75 -6.56 11.12 10.16
CA LEU A 75 -6.46 12.37 10.92
C LEU A 75 -5.85 13.54 10.12
N GLY A 76 -5.50 13.35 8.85
CA GLY A 76 -4.86 14.40 8.03
C GLY A 76 -3.44 14.77 8.50
N LYS A 77 -2.75 13.89 9.22
CA LYS A 77 -1.43 14.14 9.84
C LYS A 77 -0.26 13.61 9.00
N ILE A 78 -0.41 13.60 7.68
CA ILE A 78 0.62 13.16 6.73
C ILE A 78 1.37 14.36 6.18
N LYS A 79 2.70 14.28 6.15
CA LYS A 79 3.59 15.37 5.74
C LYS A 79 3.70 15.43 4.21
N PRO A 80 3.28 16.56 3.58
CA PRO A 80 3.39 16.73 2.14
C PRO A 80 4.84 16.65 1.64
N GLY A 81 5.04 16.03 0.47
CA GLY A 81 6.36 15.91 -0.18
C GLY A 81 7.22 14.77 0.35
N SER A 82 7.32 14.62 1.68
CA SER A 82 8.10 13.54 2.29
C SER A 82 7.34 12.22 2.40
N GLU A 83 6.09 12.27 2.89
CA GLU A 83 5.27 11.07 3.13
C GLU A 83 4.17 10.90 2.08
N VAL A 84 3.93 11.91 1.23
CA VAL A 84 2.88 11.85 0.21
C VAL A 84 3.28 12.65 -1.02
N THR A 85 3.09 12.03 -2.18
CA THR A 85 3.37 12.62 -3.49
C THR A 85 2.29 12.24 -4.49
N GLN A 86 2.06 13.08 -5.50
CA GLN A 86 1.11 12.73 -6.57
C GLN A 86 1.75 11.70 -7.51
N VAL A 87 0.97 10.69 -7.94
CA VAL A 87 1.44 9.73 -8.94
C VAL A 87 1.53 10.41 -10.30
N ALA A 88 2.76 10.62 -10.80
CA ALA A 88 3.02 11.40 -12.01
C ALA A 88 2.34 10.84 -13.28
N ARG A 89 2.21 9.51 -13.36
CA ARG A 89 1.56 8.79 -14.47
C ARG A 89 0.05 8.95 -14.51
N TRP A 90 -0.57 9.39 -13.41
CA TRP A 90 -2.01 9.60 -13.32
C TRP A 90 -2.37 11.08 -13.49
N LYS A 91 -3.25 11.36 -14.46
CA LYS A 91 -3.56 12.74 -14.87
C LYS A 91 -5.00 13.17 -14.62
N ASP A 92 -5.89 12.26 -14.21
CA ASP A 92 -7.28 12.62 -13.92
C ASP A 92 -7.34 13.48 -12.66
N LYS A 93 -7.82 14.72 -12.83
CA LYS A 93 -7.95 15.69 -11.74
C LYS A 93 -9.23 15.48 -10.91
N GLN A 94 -10.22 14.77 -11.44
CA GLN A 94 -11.47 14.48 -10.73
C GLN A 94 -11.33 13.33 -9.74
N CYS A 95 -10.27 12.52 -9.87
CA CYS A 95 -9.93 11.50 -8.91
C CYS A 95 -8.41 11.44 -8.74
N PRO A 96 -7.79 12.33 -7.96
CA PRO A 96 -6.35 12.30 -7.76
C PRO A 96 -5.87 10.97 -7.19
N LEU A 97 -4.78 10.45 -7.75
CA LEU A 97 -4.06 9.27 -7.27
C LEU A 97 -2.74 9.73 -6.64
N THR A 98 -2.49 9.30 -5.41
CA THR A 98 -1.31 9.70 -4.64
C THR A 98 -0.60 8.47 -4.08
N GLU A 99 0.71 8.60 -3.90
CA GLU A 99 1.57 7.62 -3.28
C GLU A 99 1.97 8.13 -1.90
N LEU A 100 1.61 7.36 -0.89
CA LEU A 100 2.03 7.51 0.49
C LEU A 100 3.27 6.65 0.75
N ARG A 101 4.20 7.18 1.54
CA ARG A 101 5.51 6.59 1.78
C ARG A 101 5.86 6.67 3.26
N TRP A 102 6.31 5.56 3.84
CA TRP A 102 6.88 5.54 5.17
C TRP A 102 7.90 4.43 5.32
N HIS A 103 8.66 4.50 6.40
CA HIS A 103 9.74 3.58 6.71
C HIS A 103 9.50 2.98 8.09
N HIS A 104 9.68 1.66 8.20
CA HIS A 104 9.67 0.95 9.46
C HIS A 104 11.05 0.38 9.73
N PHE A 105 11.67 0.73 10.85
CA PHE A 105 12.94 0.15 11.28
C PHE A 105 12.68 -0.93 12.33
N ASP A 106 13.24 -2.13 12.12
CA ASP A 106 13.20 -3.18 13.14
C ASP A 106 14.54 -3.90 13.28
N ASN A 107 15.04 -3.97 14.51
CA ASN A 107 16.25 -4.70 14.87
C ASN A 107 16.13 -6.22 14.76
N LEU A 108 14.93 -6.75 14.57
CA LEU A 108 14.70 -8.18 14.29
C LEU A 108 15.10 -8.58 12.87
N LEU A 109 15.26 -7.60 11.96
CA LEU A 109 15.77 -7.85 10.61
C LEU A 109 17.30 -8.07 10.64
N GLN A 110 17.73 -9.04 9.84
CA GLN A 110 19.12 -9.44 9.63
C GLN A 110 19.72 -8.69 8.44
N GLY A 111 21.05 -8.62 8.43
CA GLY A 111 21.81 -7.88 7.40
C GLY A 111 21.97 -6.40 7.74
N ASN A 112 22.49 -5.65 6.77
CA ASN A 112 22.85 -4.26 6.94
C ASN A 112 21.65 -3.30 6.81
N ASN A 113 20.62 -3.72 6.07
CA ASN A 113 19.40 -2.95 5.93
C ASN A 113 18.33 -3.48 6.88
N LYS A 114 17.96 -2.67 7.87
CA LYS A 114 16.94 -2.98 8.87
C LYS A 114 15.67 -2.18 8.69
N THR A 115 15.50 -1.58 7.51
CA THR A 115 14.39 -0.70 7.19
C THR A 115 13.51 -1.31 6.11
N ILE A 116 12.23 -1.42 6.40
CA ILE A 116 11.17 -1.68 5.42
C ILE A 116 10.71 -0.34 4.87
N GLU A 117 10.82 -0.17 3.56
CA GLU A 117 10.19 0.94 2.86
C GLU A 117 8.79 0.51 2.39
N THR A 118 7.76 1.26 2.78
CA THR A 118 6.38 0.97 2.39
C THR A 118 5.88 2.00 1.39
N ARG A 119 5.06 1.54 0.44
CA ARG A 119 4.34 2.37 -0.51
C ARG A 119 2.86 2.01 -0.47
N HIS A 120 2.03 3.04 -0.39
CA HIS A 120 0.59 2.89 -0.40
C HIS A 120 -0.04 3.86 -1.38
N TYR A 121 -0.79 3.34 -2.35
CA TYR A 121 -1.47 4.14 -3.35
C TYR A 121 -2.91 4.36 -2.94
N VAL A 122 -3.33 5.62 -2.91
CA VAL A 122 -4.68 6.03 -2.51
C VAL A 122 -5.31 6.95 -3.55
N ALA A 123 -6.61 6.81 -3.74
CA ALA A 123 -7.40 7.61 -4.64
C ALA A 123 -8.41 8.49 -3.92
N GLU A 124 -8.68 9.64 -4.52
CA GLU A 124 -9.47 10.71 -3.94
C GLU A 124 -10.59 11.17 -4.89
N PRO A 125 -11.67 10.39 -5.07
CA PRO A 125 -12.73 10.78 -5.99
C PRO A 125 -13.47 12.03 -5.52
N ALA A 126 -13.72 12.96 -6.45
CA ALA A 126 -14.43 14.21 -6.18
C ALA A 126 -15.88 13.99 -5.69
N ILE A 127 -16.50 12.87 -6.07
CA ILE A 127 -17.86 12.52 -5.65
C ILE A 127 -17.96 12.21 -4.14
N HIS A 128 -16.86 11.80 -3.50
CA HIS A 128 -16.81 11.50 -2.06
C HIS A 128 -15.83 12.43 -1.37
N GLN A 129 -16.26 13.66 -1.06
CA GLN A 129 -15.41 14.77 -0.61
C GLN A 129 -14.71 14.57 0.73
N THR A 130 -15.15 13.60 1.53
CA THR A 130 -14.53 13.27 2.83
C THR A 130 -13.80 11.93 2.83
N CYS A 131 -13.80 11.17 1.73
CA CYS A 131 -13.22 9.82 1.69
C CYS A 131 -11.88 9.75 0.95
N VAL A 132 -11.01 8.87 1.45
CA VAL A 132 -9.77 8.44 0.78
C VAL A 132 -9.84 6.93 0.63
N TYR A 133 -9.60 6.44 -0.58
CA TYR A 133 -9.68 5.02 -0.90
C TYR A 133 -8.29 4.43 -1.08
N GLY A 134 -7.88 3.54 -0.17
CA GLY A 134 -6.69 2.71 -0.34
C GLY A 134 -6.87 1.69 -1.45
N LEU A 135 -5.88 1.60 -2.35
CA LEU A 135 -5.92 0.72 -3.52
C LEU A 135 -4.88 -0.39 -3.44
N VAL A 136 -3.63 -0.03 -3.16
CA VAL A 136 -2.50 -0.96 -3.13
C VAL A 136 -1.59 -0.57 -1.99
N LEU A 137 -1.18 -1.52 -1.16
CA LEU A 137 -0.24 -1.36 -0.05
C LEU A 137 0.84 -2.42 -0.20
N HIS A 138 2.11 -2.03 -0.29
CA HIS A 138 3.19 -2.99 -0.50
C HIS A 138 4.53 -2.52 0.08
N ARG A 139 5.43 -3.46 0.37
CA ARG A 139 6.84 -3.18 0.62
C ARG A 139 7.51 -2.84 -0.71
N LYS A 140 8.26 -1.75 -0.76
CA LYS A 140 9.16 -1.44 -1.87
C LYS A 140 10.33 -2.41 -1.80
N GLN A 141 10.55 -3.15 -2.88
CA GLN A 141 11.75 -3.95 -3.01
C GLN A 141 12.96 -3.04 -3.23
N VAL A 142 13.96 -3.20 -2.38
CA VAL A 142 15.22 -2.44 -2.44
C VAL A 142 16.41 -3.33 -2.73
N HIS A 143 16.27 -4.64 -2.56
CA HIS A 143 17.32 -5.63 -2.78
C HIS A 143 16.73 -6.77 -3.60
N ILE A 144 17.40 -7.13 -4.69
CA ILE A 144 17.03 -8.24 -5.55
C ILE A 144 18.23 -9.18 -5.52
N ASN A 145 18.02 -10.43 -5.08
CA ASN A 145 19.10 -11.41 -5.04
C ASN A 145 19.52 -11.71 -6.48
N ASN A 146 20.74 -11.32 -6.84
CA ASN A 146 21.30 -11.47 -8.18
C ASN A 146 21.33 -12.93 -8.62
N ASN A 147 20.36 -13.31 -9.43
CA ASN A 147 20.43 -14.41 -10.38
C ASN A 147 19.74 -14.02 -11.71
N THR A 148 19.74 -12.73 -12.05
CA THR A 148 19.19 -12.24 -13.31
C THR A 148 20.29 -12.26 -14.37
N THR A 149 20.18 -13.22 -15.26
CA THR A 149 21.07 -13.49 -16.41
C THR A 149 20.92 -12.51 -17.58
N ASN A 150 20.25 -11.36 -17.38
CA ASN A 150 20.01 -10.36 -18.41
C ASN A 150 20.62 -9.02 -17.98
N ASN A 151 21.18 -8.26 -18.92
CA ASN A 151 21.89 -6.98 -18.75
C ASN A 151 21.08 -5.81 -18.13
N GLU A 152 20.05 -6.08 -17.33
CA GLU A 152 19.25 -5.06 -16.66
C GLU A 152 19.93 -4.62 -15.35
N THR A 153 20.09 -3.31 -15.18
CA THR A 153 20.61 -2.74 -13.92
C THR A 153 19.63 -2.96 -12.76
N HIS A 154 20.13 -3.09 -11.53
CA HIS A 154 19.31 -3.23 -10.32
C HIS A 154 18.22 -2.16 -10.21
N ASP A 155 18.57 -0.91 -10.53
CA ASP A 155 17.64 0.23 -10.50
C ASP A 155 16.51 0.07 -11.52
N ALA A 156 16.80 -0.48 -12.70
CA ALA A 156 15.78 -0.75 -13.72
C ALA A 156 14.76 -1.77 -13.22
N ILE A 157 15.21 -2.83 -12.55
CA ILE A 157 14.32 -3.87 -12.01
C ILE A 157 13.47 -3.31 -10.86
N ILE A 158 14.06 -2.57 -9.91
CA ILE A 158 13.32 -1.92 -8.82
C ILE A 158 12.27 -0.96 -9.37
N ASN A 159 12.62 -0.16 -10.38
CA ASN A 159 11.69 0.75 -11.04
C ASN A 159 10.57 0.00 -11.77
N ASN A 160 10.87 -1.13 -12.42
CA ASN A 160 9.86 -1.97 -13.06
C ASN A 160 8.86 -2.54 -12.04
N LEU A 161 9.36 -3.11 -10.94
CA LEU A 161 8.51 -3.61 -9.86
C LEU A 161 7.62 -2.51 -9.26
N GLN A 162 8.16 -1.31 -9.05
CA GLN A 162 7.35 -0.17 -8.60
C GLN A 162 6.30 0.23 -9.65
N ASN A 163 6.67 0.24 -10.93
CA ASN A 163 5.75 0.56 -12.02
C ASN A 163 4.59 -0.43 -12.11
N GLN A 164 4.83 -1.72 -11.88
CA GLN A 164 3.77 -2.74 -11.83
C GLN A 164 2.74 -2.43 -10.73
N GLN A 165 3.20 -2.01 -9.54
CA GLN A 165 2.30 -1.61 -8.46
C GLN A 165 1.52 -0.33 -8.76
N ILE A 166 2.17 0.64 -9.45
CA ILE A 166 1.48 1.84 -9.95
C ILE A 166 0.41 1.47 -10.98
N ASP A 167 0.71 0.56 -11.91
CA ASP A 167 -0.23 0.12 -12.94
C ASP A 167 -1.43 -0.63 -12.35
N ARG A 168 -1.19 -1.43 -11.30
CA ARG A 168 -2.24 -2.04 -10.50
C ARG A 168 -3.12 -1.00 -9.82
N ALA A 169 -2.52 0.01 -9.18
CA ALA A 169 -3.27 1.09 -8.54
C ALA A 169 -4.09 1.91 -9.55
N ILE A 170 -3.54 2.20 -10.74
CA ILE A 170 -4.26 2.87 -11.83
C ILE A 170 -5.46 2.03 -12.29
N THR A 171 -5.28 0.72 -12.45
CA THR A 171 -6.34 -0.21 -12.84
C THR A 171 -7.48 -0.21 -11.82
N LEU A 172 -7.15 -0.34 -10.53
CA LEU A 172 -8.13 -0.29 -9.45
C LEU A 172 -8.83 1.07 -9.36
N CYS A 173 -8.11 2.17 -9.58
CA CYS A 173 -8.70 3.51 -9.61
C CYS A 173 -9.71 3.67 -10.75
N LYS A 174 -9.39 3.18 -11.95
CA LYS A 174 -10.32 3.17 -13.10
C LYS A 174 -11.56 2.32 -12.81
N LEU A 175 -11.38 1.13 -12.24
CA LEU A 175 -12.51 0.29 -11.81
C LEU A 175 -13.36 0.98 -10.75
N GLY A 176 -12.74 1.72 -9.82
CA GLY A 176 -13.44 2.55 -8.84
C GLY A 176 -14.30 3.62 -9.50
N ILE A 177 -13.79 4.30 -10.53
CA ILE A 177 -14.56 5.25 -11.32
C ILE A 177 -15.76 4.54 -12.00
N ASP A 178 -15.53 3.42 -12.67
CA ASP A 178 -16.57 2.68 -13.39
C ASP A 178 -17.68 2.15 -12.45
N CYS A 179 -17.29 1.71 -11.26
CA CYS A 179 -18.21 1.22 -10.23
C CYS A 179 -18.75 2.33 -9.33
N LYS A 180 -18.44 3.61 -9.62
CA LYS A 180 -18.82 4.77 -8.81
C LYS A 180 -18.44 4.60 -7.33
N TRP A 181 -17.31 3.95 -7.06
CA TRP A 181 -16.79 3.66 -5.74
C TRP A 181 -17.73 2.84 -4.84
N ASN A 182 -18.66 2.09 -5.45
CA ASN A 182 -19.49 1.12 -4.75
C ASN A 182 -18.69 -0.18 -4.53
N ILE A 183 -18.48 -0.54 -3.25
CA ILE A 183 -17.65 -1.68 -2.84
C ILE A 183 -18.26 -3.02 -3.30
N ASP A 184 -19.58 -3.15 -3.29
CA ASP A 184 -20.24 -4.40 -3.67
C ASP A 184 -20.14 -4.63 -5.19
N LEU A 185 -20.37 -3.57 -5.99
CA LEU A 185 -20.15 -3.62 -7.44
C LEU A 185 -18.69 -3.89 -7.78
N PHE A 186 -17.76 -3.33 -7.02
CA PHE A 186 -16.35 -3.57 -7.20
C PHE A 186 -15.96 -5.03 -6.90
N LYS A 187 -16.40 -5.57 -5.77
CA LYS A 187 -16.17 -6.98 -5.41
C LYS A 187 -16.75 -7.92 -6.48
N ALA A 188 -17.95 -7.63 -6.97
CA ALA A 188 -18.56 -8.39 -8.06
C ALA A 188 -17.71 -8.33 -9.35
N LYS A 189 -17.22 -7.15 -9.75
CA LYS A 189 -16.35 -7.02 -10.93
C LYS A 189 -15.02 -7.74 -10.77
N LEU A 190 -14.39 -7.68 -9.60
CA LEU A 190 -13.14 -8.40 -9.34
C LEU A 190 -13.30 -9.91 -9.53
N GLN A 191 -14.40 -10.50 -9.07
CA GLN A 191 -14.68 -11.92 -9.24
C GLN A 191 -14.88 -12.32 -10.71
N THR A 192 -15.33 -11.40 -11.56
CA THR A 192 -15.54 -11.64 -12.99
C THR A 192 -14.33 -11.40 -13.87
N GLN A 193 -13.28 -10.76 -13.33
CA GLN A 193 -12.04 -10.55 -14.09
C GLN A 193 -11.14 -11.78 -13.96
N PRO A 194 -10.59 -12.32 -15.05
CA PRO A 194 -9.52 -13.31 -14.96
C PRO A 194 -8.37 -12.68 -14.17
N ASN A 195 -7.91 -13.37 -13.11
CA ASN A 195 -6.94 -12.92 -12.11
C ASN A 195 -6.15 -11.68 -12.54
N ILE A 196 -6.47 -10.53 -11.94
CA ILE A 196 -5.57 -9.38 -11.98
C ILE A 196 -4.32 -9.83 -11.22
N PRO A 197 -3.15 -9.97 -11.87
CA PRO A 197 -1.92 -10.35 -11.19
C PRO A 197 -1.56 -9.38 -10.06
#